data_AF-A0A7G2K208-F1
#
_entry.id   AF-A0A7G2K208-F1
#
_cell.length_a   1.000
_cell.length_b   1.000
_cell.length_c   1.000
_cell.angle_alpha   90.00
_cell.angle_beta   90.00
_cell.angle_gamma   90.00
#
_symmetry.space_group_name_H-M   'P 1'
#
loop_
_entity.id
_entity.type
_entity.pdbx_description
1 polymer ?
#
loop_
_entity_poly.entity_id
_entity_poly.type
_entity_poly.pdbx_seq_one_letter_code
_entity_poly.pdbx_strand_id
1 'polypeptide(L)'
;MMRFLEILSSFPFMFFVILLVTLFGQNIFLIFIAIGAIAWLGLARIVRGQTLSLKNKEFVEAAIVCGVPRRQIILKHIIPNVLGLVAVYASLEVPGLILFESFLSFLGLGTQEPMSSWGALLSDGAAQMEVSPWLLI
;
A
#
# COMPACT_ATOMS: atom_id res chain seq x y z
N MET A 1 3.49 -20.08 6.40
CA MET A 1 3.77 -18.63 6.33
C MET A 1 2.74 -17.84 5.52
N MET A 2 2.17 -18.33 4.40
CA MET A 2 1.11 -17.59 3.67
C MET A 2 -0.23 -17.46 4.42
N ARG A 3 -0.60 -18.46 5.23
CA ARG A 3 -1.82 -18.42 6.06
C ARG A 3 -1.93 -17.20 6.97
N PHE A 4 -0.81 -16.71 7.52
CA PHE A 4 -0.83 -15.51 8.35
C PHE A 4 -1.22 -14.26 7.55
N LEU A 5 -0.67 -14.11 6.34
CA LEU A 5 -1.00 -13.01 5.44
C LEU A 5 -2.45 -13.09 4.95
N GLU A 6 -2.96 -14.30 4.71
CA GLU A 6 -4.36 -14.54 4.33
C GLU A 6 -5.33 -14.14 5.45
N ILE A 7 -5.03 -14.54 6.70
CA ILE A 7 -5.80 -14.14 7.88
C ILE A 7 -5.80 -12.61 8.03
N LEU A 8 -4.63 -11.98 7.92
CA LEU A 8 -4.52 -10.53 8.04
C LEU A 8 -5.29 -9.80 6.92
N SER A 9 -5.27 -10.33 5.69
CA SER A 9 -6.03 -9.77 4.57
C SER A 9 -7.54 -9.99 4.65
N SER A 10 -8.00 -10.88 5.53
CA SER A 10 -9.44 -11.10 5.79
C SER A 10 -10.01 -10.05 6.74
N PHE A 11 -9.16 -9.28 7.41
CA PHE A 11 -9.59 -8.22 8.32
C PHE A 11 -10.08 -7.00 7.53
N PRO A 12 -11.28 -6.46 7.83
CA PRO A 12 -11.78 -5.25 7.19
C PRO A 12 -10.90 -4.03 7.53
N PHE A 13 -9.96 -3.69 6.64
CA PHE A 13 -8.94 -2.68 6.90
C PHE A 13 -9.50 -1.30 7.26
N MET A 14 -10.58 -0.87 6.59
CA MET A 14 -11.23 0.40 6.88
C MET A 14 -11.63 0.53 8.36
N PHE A 15 -12.23 -0.52 8.92
CA PHE A 15 -12.63 -0.51 10.32
C PHE A 15 -11.42 -0.48 11.27
N PHE A 16 -10.31 -1.11 10.89
CA PHE A 16 -9.06 -1.01 11.66
C PHE A 16 -8.59 0.43 11.78
N VAL A 17 -8.55 1.16 10.65
CA VAL A 17 -8.05 2.54 10.62
C VAL A 17 -8.99 3.47 11.38
N ILE A 18 -10.31 3.32 11.21
CA ILE A 18 -11.29 4.09 11.97
C ILE A 18 -11.12 3.86 13.47
N LEU A 19 -10.96 2.61 13.90
CA LEU A 19 -10.74 2.27 15.30
C LEU A 19 -9.43 2.87 15.84
N LEU A 20 -8.35 2.85 15.05
CA LEU A 20 -7.09 3.48 15.44
C LEU A 20 -7.24 5.00 15.60
N VAL A 21 -7.85 5.69 14.62
CA VAL A 21 -8.04 7.14 14.66
C VAL A 21 -8.96 7.56 15.79
N THR A 22 -10.02 6.80 16.06
CA THR A 22 -10.97 7.10 17.15
C THR A 22 -10.37 6.87 18.54
N LEU A 23 -9.53 5.87 18.72
CA LEU A 23 -8.90 5.57 20.02
C LEU A 23 -7.67 6.43 20.32
N PHE A 24 -6.84 6.70 19.31
CA PHE A 24 -5.55 7.38 19.48
C PHE A 24 -5.56 8.83 18.98
N GLY A 25 -6.68 9.29 18.43
CA GLY A 25 -6.83 10.61 17.83
C GLY A 25 -6.41 10.67 16.36
N GLN A 26 -6.72 11.80 15.73
CA GLN A 26 -6.41 12.07 14.32
C GLN A 26 -4.91 12.36 14.15
N ASN A 27 -4.15 11.33 13.83
CA ASN A 27 -2.72 11.43 13.58
C ASN A 27 -2.38 10.80 12.22
N ILE A 28 -1.93 11.64 11.29
CA ILE A 28 -1.58 11.21 9.93
C ILE A 28 -0.47 10.14 9.89
N PHE A 29 0.47 10.17 10.84
CA PHE A 29 1.49 9.13 10.94
C PHE A 29 0.89 7.77 11.29
N LEU A 30 -0.13 7.73 12.16
CA LEU A 30 -0.83 6.48 12.49
C LEU A 30 -1.57 5.94 11.27
N ILE A 31 -2.20 6.82 10.48
CA ILE A 31 -2.89 6.44 9.24
C ILE A 31 -1.89 5.85 8.24
N PHE A 32 -0.74 6.50 8.01
CA PHE A 32 0.28 5.97 7.10
C PHE A 32 0.91 4.66 7.58
N ILE A 33 1.16 4.50 8.88
CA ILE A 33 1.66 3.24 9.43
C ILE A 33 0.61 2.13 9.24
N ALA A 34 -0.66 2.42 9.49
CA ALA A 34 -1.74 1.45 9.31
C ALA A 34 -1.90 1.03 7.83
N ILE A 35 -1.85 1.99 6.90
CA ILE A 35 -1.86 1.73 5.45
C ILE A 35 -0.63 0.91 5.05
N GLY A 36 0.55 1.34 5.47
CA GLY A 36 1.81 0.67 5.16
C GLY A 36 1.88 -0.76 5.71
N ALA A 37 1.23 -1.04 6.84
CA ALA A 37 1.17 -2.37 7.43
C ALA A 37 0.36 -3.38 6.61
N ILE A 38 -0.47 -2.91 5.66
CA ILE A 38 -1.40 -3.76 4.90
C ILE A 38 -1.15 -3.71 3.40
N ALA A 39 -0.70 -2.58 2.85
CA ALA A 39 -0.42 -2.43 1.42
C ALA A 39 0.53 -3.52 0.88
N TRP A 40 1.53 -3.94 1.67
CA TRP A 40 2.49 -4.96 1.25
C TRP A 40 1.92 -6.39 1.19
N LEU A 41 0.77 -6.67 1.79
CA LEU A 41 0.24 -8.05 1.91
C LEU A 41 -0.11 -8.65 0.56
N GLY A 42 -0.78 -7.87 -0.29
CA GLY A 42 -1.11 -8.28 -1.67
C GLY A 42 0.16 -8.50 -2.48
N LEU A 43 1.05 -7.51 -2.47
CA LEU A 43 2.32 -7.54 -3.18
C LEU A 43 3.22 -8.71 -2.75
N ALA A 44 3.26 -9.05 -1.46
CA ALA A 44 4.06 -10.16 -0.94
C ALA A 44 3.67 -11.51 -1.56
N ARG A 45 2.37 -11.73 -1.81
CA ARG A 45 1.87 -12.94 -2.46
C ARG A 45 2.41 -13.05 -3.89
N ILE A 46 2.36 -11.94 -4.62
CA ILE A 46 2.81 -11.84 -6.01
C ILE A 46 4.32 -12.05 -6.10
N VAL A 47 5.09 -11.33 -5.27
CA VAL A 47 6.55 -11.43 -5.18
C VAL A 47 6.99 -12.86 -4.85
N ARG A 48 6.30 -13.56 -3.92
CA ARG A 48 6.60 -14.96 -3.63
C ARG A 48 6.36 -15.86 -4.84
N GLY A 49 5.24 -15.70 -5.55
CA GLY A 49 4.94 -16.48 -6.75
C GLY A 49 6.03 -16.32 -7.81
N GLN A 50 6.47 -15.08 -8.03
CA GLN A 50 7.52 -14.76 -9.01
C GLN A 50 8.90 -15.23 -8.56
N THR A 51 9.19 -15.14 -7.28
CA THR A 51 10.42 -15.70 -6.70
C THR A 51 10.48 -17.21 -6.89
N LEU A 52 9.38 -17.94 -6.67
CA LEU A 52 9.32 -19.38 -6.90
C LEU A 52 9.52 -19.75 -8.37
N SER A 53 8.96 -18.96 -9.29
CA SER A 53 9.18 -19.12 -10.73
C SER A 53 10.64 -18.88 -11.12
N LEU A 54 11.24 -17.77 -10.67
CA LEU A 54 12.63 -17.41 -10.95
C LEU A 54 13.63 -18.40 -10.37
N LYS A 55 13.34 -18.97 -9.20
CA LYS A 55 14.20 -19.95 -8.53
C LYS A 55 14.48 -21.19 -9.39
N ASN A 56 13.54 -21.58 -10.26
CA ASN A 56 13.64 -22.77 -11.12
C ASN A 56 14.07 -22.42 -12.55
N LYS A 57 14.64 -21.23 -12.79
CA LYS A 57 15.16 -20.86 -14.10
C LYS A 57 16.61 -21.29 -14.28
N GLU A 58 16.98 -21.60 -15.53
CA GLU A 58 18.30 -22.11 -15.92
C GLU A 58 19.47 -21.25 -15.42
N PHE A 59 19.35 -19.92 -15.42
CA PHE A 59 20.41 -19.03 -14.92
C PHE A 59 20.63 -19.17 -13.40
N VAL A 60 19.59 -19.51 -12.64
CA VAL A 60 19.72 -19.77 -11.20
C VAL A 60 20.35 -21.13 -10.98
N GLU A 61 19.94 -22.15 -11.73
CA GLU A 61 20.52 -23.49 -11.66
C GLU A 61 22.01 -23.47 -12.03
N ALA A 62 22.38 -22.78 -13.10
CA ALA A 62 23.77 -22.58 -13.49
C ALA A 62 24.58 -21.89 -12.39
N ALA A 63 24.04 -20.83 -11.76
CA ALA A 63 24.70 -20.16 -10.65
C ALA A 63 24.93 -21.09 -9.45
N ILE A 64 23.98 -21.99 -9.15
CA ILE A 64 24.13 -22.99 -8.09
C ILE A 64 25.24 -23.99 -8.44
N VAL A 65 25.28 -24.50 -9.68
CA VAL A 65 26.32 -25.44 -10.13
C VAL A 65 27.71 -24.80 -10.10
N CYS A 66 27.81 -23.51 -10.40
CA CYS A 66 29.05 -22.72 -10.28
C CYS A 66 29.45 -22.40 -8.83
N GLY A 67 28.70 -22.85 -7.82
CA GLY A 67 29.03 -22.64 -6.41
C GLY A 67 28.72 -21.25 -5.87
N VAL A 68 27.87 -20.46 -6.54
CA VAL A 68 27.50 -19.12 -6.09
C VAL A 68 26.68 -19.22 -4.80
N PRO A 69 27.02 -18.46 -3.74
CA PRO A 69 26.28 -18.51 -2.48
C PRO A 69 24.85 -18.02 -2.65
N ARG A 70 23.89 -18.66 -1.95
CA ARG A 70 22.44 -18.34 -2.03
C ARG A 70 22.13 -16.85 -1.83
N ARG A 71 22.84 -16.18 -0.92
CA ARG A 71 22.68 -14.73 -0.66
C ARG A 71 22.98 -13.89 -1.91
N GLN A 72 24.02 -14.25 -2.66
CA GLN A 72 24.39 -13.57 -3.90
C GLN A 72 23.39 -13.85 -5.02
N ILE A 73 22.85 -15.08 -5.08
CA ILE A 73 21.77 -15.41 -6.01
C ILE A 73 20.53 -14.56 -5.75
N ILE A 74 20.13 -14.41 -4.48
CA ILE A 74 18.98 -13.59 -4.11
C ILE A 74 19.21 -12.13 -4.48
N LEU A 75 20.34 -11.55 -4.10
CA LEU A 75 20.62 -10.11 -4.29
C LEU A 75 20.93 -9.72 -5.75
N LYS A 76 21.59 -10.58 -6.52
CA LYS A 76 22.02 -10.27 -7.89
C LYS A 76 21.11 -10.84 -8.97
N HIS A 77 20.36 -11.91 -8.68
CA HIS A 77 19.50 -12.55 -9.67
C HIS A 77 18.02 -12.40 -9.31
N ILE A 78 17.59 -12.74 -8.09
CA ILE A 78 16.15 -12.73 -7.79
C ILE A 78 15.61 -11.31 -7.59
N ILE A 79 16.18 -10.52 -6.67
CA ILE A 79 15.69 -9.18 -6.34
C ILE A 79 15.62 -8.28 -7.58
N PRO A 80 16.68 -8.17 -8.41
CA PRO A 80 16.64 -7.34 -9.61
C PRO A 80 15.56 -7.76 -10.62
N ASN A 81 15.28 -9.07 -10.75
CA ASN A 81 14.25 -9.56 -11.65
C ASN A 81 12.82 -9.31 -11.15
N VAL A 82 12.61 -9.21 -9.83
CA VAL A 82 11.28 -8.94 -9.26
C VAL A 82 11.03 -7.44 -9.05
N LEU A 83 12.07 -6.60 -9.00
CA LEU A 83 11.93 -5.16 -8.77
C LEU A 83 11.06 -4.46 -9.82
N GLY A 84 11.17 -4.83 -11.10
CA GLY A 84 10.34 -4.25 -12.16
C GLY A 84 8.85 -4.50 -11.93
N LEU A 85 8.51 -5.73 -11.52
CA LEU A 85 7.14 -6.09 -11.15
C LEU A 85 6.66 -5.29 -9.92
N VAL A 86 7.51 -5.19 -8.89
CA VAL A 86 7.18 -4.42 -7.68
C VAL A 86 6.89 -2.97 -8.01
N ALA A 87 7.70 -2.33 -8.85
CA ALA A 87 7.50 -0.95 -9.26
C ALA A 87 6.16 -0.73 -9.98
N VAL A 88 5.81 -1.63 -10.91
CA VAL A 88 4.52 -1.58 -11.62
C VAL A 88 3.35 -1.73 -10.66
N TYR A 89 3.36 -2.76 -9.81
CA TYR A 89 2.28 -2.99 -8.86
C TYR A 89 2.14 -1.88 -7.83
N ALA A 90 3.26 -1.37 -7.29
CA ALA A 90 3.24 -0.22 -6.40
C ALA A 90 2.60 1.00 -7.09
N SER A 91 2.93 1.25 -8.35
CA SER A 91 2.36 2.38 -9.11
C SER A 91 0.86 2.23 -9.33
N LEU A 92 0.37 1.01 -9.50
CA LEU A 92 -1.07 0.71 -9.64
C LEU A 92 -1.83 0.81 -8.32
N GLU A 93 -1.19 0.54 -7.19
CA GLU A 93 -1.83 0.63 -5.87
C GLU A 93 -1.88 2.06 -5.31
N VAL A 94 -0.91 2.92 -5.65
CA VAL A 94 -0.84 4.30 -5.14
C VAL A 94 -2.16 5.07 -5.29
N PRO A 95 -2.84 5.08 -6.46
CA PRO A 95 -4.14 5.76 -6.58
C PRO A 95 -5.21 5.20 -5.63
N GLY A 96 -5.23 3.89 -5.40
CA GLY A 96 -6.15 3.26 -4.46
C GLY A 96 -5.89 3.70 -3.01
N LEU A 97 -4.61 3.84 -2.63
CA LEU A 97 -4.22 4.35 -1.32
C LEU A 97 -4.57 5.83 -1.13
N ILE A 98 -4.41 6.65 -2.17
CA ILE A 98 -4.81 8.07 -2.16
C ILE A 98 -6.33 8.19 -1.99
N LEU A 99 -7.11 7.42 -2.75
CA LEU A 99 -8.57 7.41 -2.63
C LEU A 99 -9.02 6.96 -1.23
N PHE A 100 -8.35 5.96 -0.67
CA PHE A 100 -8.64 5.48 0.68
C PHE A 100 -8.37 6.54 1.75
N GLU A 101 -7.21 7.21 1.69
CA GLU A 101 -6.90 8.33 2.58
C GLU A 101 -7.88 9.49 2.39
N SER A 102 -8.17 9.86 1.14
CA SER A 102 -9.11 10.93 0.82
C SER A 102 -10.51 10.62 1.34
N PHE A 103 -10.94 9.36 1.30
CA PHE A 103 -12.23 8.95 1.86
C PHE A 103 -12.26 9.07 3.39
N LEU A 104 -11.20 8.67 4.10
CA LEU A 104 -11.10 8.87 5.55
C LEU A 104 -11.10 10.35 5.92
N SER A 105 -10.34 11.15 5.18
CA SER A 105 -10.24 12.59 5.36
C SER A 105 -11.57 13.29 5.08
N PHE A 106 -12.31 12.85 4.07
CA PHE A 106 -13.67 13.34 3.78
C PHE A 106 -14.64 13.07 4.94
N LEU A 107 -14.50 11.91 5.61
CA LEU A 107 -15.26 11.56 6.82
C LEU A 107 -14.79 12.31 8.09
N GLY A 108 -13.84 13.23 7.97
CA GLY A 108 -13.28 13.98 9.09
C GLY A 108 -12.33 13.16 9.96
N LEU A 109 -11.82 12.02 9.48
CA LEU A 109 -10.86 11.14 10.17
C LEU A 109 -9.43 11.35 9.67
N GLY A 110 -9.20 12.40 8.89
CA GLY A 110 -7.97 12.71 8.19
C GLY A 110 -7.01 13.63 8.95
N THR A 111 -6.33 14.48 8.19
CA THR A 111 -5.49 15.55 8.72
C THR A 111 -6.33 16.66 9.35
N GLN A 112 -5.77 17.28 10.40
CA GLN A 112 -6.29 18.52 10.97
C GLN A 112 -5.49 19.72 10.48
N GLU A 113 -6.11 20.90 10.51
CA GLU A 113 -5.44 22.19 10.36
C GLU A 113 -4.16 22.25 11.21
N PRO A 114 -3.00 22.68 10.67
CA PRO A 114 -2.77 23.37 9.39
C PRO A 114 -2.50 22.47 8.17
N MET A 115 -2.62 21.14 8.32
CA MET A 115 -2.36 20.20 7.23
C MET A 115 -3.64 19.93 6.43
N SER A 116 -3.61 20.22 5.14
CA SER A 116 -4.70 19.93 4.21
C SER A 116 -4.49 18.58 3.50
N SER A 117 -5.58 17.88 3.21
CA SER A 117 -5.62 16.65 2.42
C SER A 117 -6.62 16.79 1.28
N TRP A 118 -6.49 15.94 0.26
CA TRP A 118 -7.41 15.95 -0.89
C TRP A 118 -8.84 15.64 -0.46
N GLY A 119 -9.02 14.76 0.53
CA GLY A 119 -10.32 14.46 1.12
C GLY A 119 -10.93 15.62 1.92
N ALA A 120 -10.13 16.35 2.69
CA ALA A 120 -10.61 17.52 3.42
C ALA A 120 -11.07 18.62 2.45
N LEU A 121 -10.28 18.91 1.41
CA LEU A 121 -10.64 19.88 0.37
C LEU A 121 -11.92 19.48 -0.38
N LEU A 122 -12.11 18.18 -0.64
CA LEU A 122 -13.35 17.68 -1.22
C LEU A 122 -14.55 17.86 -0.27
N SER A 123 -14.35 17.67 1.04
CA SER A 123 -15.39 17.86 2.06
C SER A 123 -15.82 19.33 2.15
N ASP A 124 -14.83 20.24 2.21
CA ASP A 124 -15.07 21.69 2.22
C ASP A 124 -15.78 22.15 0.93
N GLY A 125 -15.30 21.67 -0.22
CA GLY A 125 -15.92 21.94 -1.51
C GLY A 125 -17.37 21.48 -1.56
N ALA A 126 -17.64 20.25 -1.11
CA ALA A 126 -18.99 19.69 -1.07
C ALA A 126 -19.94 20.51 -0.17
N ALA A 127 -19.48 21.00 0.98
CA ALA A 127 -20.26 21.86 1.86
C ALA A 127 -20.59 23.22 1.20
N GLN A 128 -19.67 23.75 0.39
CA GLN A 128 -19.83 25.03 -0.30
C GLN A 128 -20.67 24.94 -1.59
N MET A 129 -20.92 23.73 -2.13
CA MET A 129 -21.68 23.55 -3.37
C MET A 129 -23.12 24.09 -3.28
N GLU A 130 -23.78 23.94 -2.13
CA GLU A 130 -25.14 24.43 -1.95
C GLU A 130 -25.19 25.95 -1.77
N VAL A 131 -24.16 26.54 -1.15
CA VAL A 131 -24.10 27.96 -0.80
C VAL A 131 -23.55 28.81 -1.93
N SER A 132 -22.55 28.30 -2.66
CA SER A 132 -21.84 29.02 -3.73
C SER A 132 -21.74 28.19 -5.02
N PRO A 133 -22.86 27.89 -5.71
CA PRO A 133 -22.85 27.04 -6.91
C PRO A 133 -21.99 27.59 -8.06
N TRP A 134 -21.75 28.91 -8.09
CA TRP A 134 -20.91 29.56 -9.11
C TRP A 134 -19.44 29.16 -9.05
N LEU A 135 -18.96 28.57 -7.94
CA LEU A 135 -17.59 28.03 -7.85
C LEU A 135 -17.39 26.75 -8.69
N LEU A 136 -18.47 26.17 -9.21
CA LEU A 136 -18.43 24.95 -10.03
C LEU A 136 -18.34 25.23 -11.54
N ILE A 137 -18.52 26.48 -11.96
CA ILE A 137 -18.56 26.93 -13.37
C ILE A 137 -17.22 27.57 -13.73
#